data_AF-A0ABD4XX07-F1
#
_entry.id   AF-A0ABD4XX07-F1
#
_cell.length_a   1.000
_cell.length_b   1.000
_cell.length_c   1.000
_cell.angle_alpha   90.00
_cell.angle_beta   90.00
_cell.angle_gamma   90.00
#
_symmetry.space_group_name_H-M   'P 1'
#
loop_
_entity.id
_entity.type
_entity.pdbx_description
1 polymer ?
#
loop_
_entity_poly.entity_id
_entity_poly.type
_entity_poly.pdbx_seq_one_letter_code
_entity_poly.pdbx_strand_id
1 'polypeptide(L)'
;MFVPNQYAPAERIIFLVIGVALTWWALDGFLDGEMYLPGRKEGIYLRDGLAVVLGVVGALTGGIACFSALADHYDRRDNEKKYREFFVFCKYVAIAAITSAVVLQLRAG
;
A
#
# COMPACT_ATOMS: atom_id res chain seq x y z
N MET A 1 6.74 20.74 -25.57
CA MET A 1 7.73 20.84 -24.47
C MET A 1 7.23 19.94 -23.36
N PHE A 2 8.00 18.96 -22.93
CA PHE A 2 7.64 18.08 -21.81
C PHE A 2 7.82 18.86 -20.50
N VAL A 3 6.80 18.84 -19.63
CA VAL A 3 6.82 19.48 -18.32
C VAL A 3 6.69 18.35 -17.30
N PRO A 4 7.73 18.06 -16.51
CA PRO A 4 7.67 16.98 -15.53
C PRO A 4 6.55 17.19 -14.52
N ASN A 5 5.95 16.09 -14.07
CA ASN A 5 4.91 16.09 -13.07
C ASN A 5 5.37 16.72 -11.75
N GLN A 6 4.62 17.73 -11.28
CA GLN A 6 4.92 18.44 -10.03
C GLN A 6 3.78 18.28 -9.05
N TYR A 7 3.99 17.37 -8.10
CA TYR A 7 3.14 17.26 -6.93
C TYR A 7 3.37 18.43 -5.98
N ALA A 8 2.28 18.89 -5.36
CA ALA A 8 2.36 19.91 -4.32
C ALA A 8 3.20 19.40 -3.13
N PRO A 9 3.82 20.29 -2.33
CA PRO A 9 4.53 19.90 -1.11
C PRO A 9 3.70 19.01 -0.18
N ALA A 10 2.42 19.33 0.00
CA ALA A 10 1.52 18.54 0.84
C ALA A 10 1.32 17.11 0.33
N GLU A 11 1.11 16.92 -0.98
CA GLU A 11 0.90 15.60 -1.57
C GLU A 11 2.14 14.71 -1.41
N ARG A 12 3.33 15.28 -1.58
CA ARG A 12 4.60 14.57 -1.39
C ARG A 12 4.77 14.09 0.06
N ILE A 13 4.44 14.94 1.02
CA ILE A 13 4.45 14.59 2.44
C ILE A 13 3.44 13.49 2.73
N ILE A 14 2.23 13.57 2.16
CA ILE A 14 1.19 12.55 2.32
C ILE A 14 1.68 11.20 1.77
N PHE A 15 2.22 11.14 0.56
CA PHE A 15 2.75 9.90 -0.01
C PHE A 15 3.90 9.34 0.83
N LEU A 16 4.80 10.19 1.31
CA LEU A 16 5.90 9.76 2.18
C LEU A 16 5.37 9.16 3.49
N VAL A 17 4.48 9.87 4.18
CA VAL A 17 3.93 9.46 5.47
C VAL A 17 3.11 8.18 5.33
N ILE A 18 2.22 8.10 4.33
CA ILE A 18 1.41 6.89 4.08
C ILE A 18 2.31 5.73 3.65
N GLY A 19 3.30 5.97 2.78
CA GLY A 19 4.22 4.93 2.32
C GLY A 19 5.03 4.32 3.46
N VAL A 20 5.58 5.16 4.34
CA VAL A 20 6.30 4.72 5.54
C VAL A 20 5.37 4.02 6.52
N ALA A 21 4.17 4.59 6.79
CA ALA A 21 3.21 3.98 7.70
C ALA A 21 2.77 2.59 7.24
N LEU A 22 2.44 2.42 5.96
CA LEU A 22 2.06 1.12 5.39
C LEU A 22 3.21 0.10 5.46
N THR A 23 4.43 0.54 5.17
CA THR A 23 5.61 -0.33 5.24
C THR A 23 5.89 -0.78 6.67
N TRP A 24 5.83 0.17 7.62
CA TRP A 24 5.98 -0.13 9.04
C TRP A 24 4.90 -1.09 9.53
N TRP A 25 3.64 -0.81 9.19
CA TRP A 25 2.49 -1.63 9.57
C TRP A 25 2.56 -3.06 9.00
N ALA A 26 3.08 -3.20 7.78
CA ALA A 26 3.30 -4.51 7.18
C ALA A 26 4.42 -5.29 7.86
N LEU A 27 5.50 -4.62 8.26
CA LEU A 27 6.61 -5.24 8.99
C LEU A 27 6.17 -5.69 10.39
N ASP A 28 5.46 -4.82 11.11
CA ASP A 28 4.88 -5.10 12.42
C ASP A 28 4.00 -6.36 12.36
N GLY A 29 3.02 -6.39 11.46
CA GLY A 29 2.13 -7.55 11.31
C GLY A 29 2.81 -8.83 10.81
N PHE A 30 3.93 -8.72 10.08
CA PHE A 30 4.72 -9.88 9.69
C PHE A 30 5.52 -10.45 10.87
N LEU A 31 6.10 -9.59 11.71
CA LEU A 31 6.91 -9.99 12.85
C LEU A 31 6.06 -10.61 13.97
N ASP A 32 4.87 -10.05 14.23
CA ASP A 32 3.96 -10.54 15.27
C ASP A 32 3.19 -11.79 14.83
N GLY A 33 3.14 -12.07 13.53
CA GLY A 33 2.36 -13.18 12.96
C GLY A 33 0.84 -12.95 13.02
N GLU A 34 0.41 -11.76 13.43
CA GLU A 34 -0.96 -11.27 13.31
C GLU A 34 -0.95 -9.82 12.82
N MET A 35 -1.96 -9.42 12.06
CA MET A 35 -2.03 -8.07 11.51
C MET A 35 -3.38 -7.44 11.81
N TYR A 36 -3.38 -6.31 12.51
CA TYR A 36 -4.58 -5.53 12.75
C TYR A 36 -4.98 -4.73 11.50
N LEU A 37 -6.27 -4.77 11.14
CA LEU A 37 -6.88 -3.91 10.14
C LEU A 37 -7.91 -3.00 10.81
N PRO A 38 -7.72 -1.67 10.76
CA PRO A 38 -8.65 -0.73 11.37
C PRO A 38 -10.02 -0.76 10.68
N GLY A 39 -11.09 -0.72 11.47
CA GLY A 39 -12.47 -0.78 10.99
C GLY A 39 -13.46 -0.14 11.98
N ARG A 40 -14.72 0.01 11.58
CA ARG A 40 -15.73 0.85 12.28
C ARG A 40 -16.07 0.46 13.73
N LYS A 41 -15.81 -0.77 14.17
CA LYS A 41 -16.10 -1.24 15.55
C LYS A 41 -14.83 -1.65 16.27
N GLU A 42 -14.39 -2.89 16.03
CA GLU A 42 -13.25 -3.49 16.72
C GLU A 42 -12.07 -3.75 15.77
N GLY A 43 -12.18 -3.32 14.51
CA GLY A 43 -11.28 -3.72 13.43
C GLY A 43 -11.34 -5.23 13.15
N ILE A 44 -10.36 -5.73 12.39
CA ILE A 44 -10.22 -7.16 12.08
C ILE A 44 -8.78 -7.54 12.38
N TYR A 45 -8.57 -8.56 13.21
CA TYR A 45 -7.26 -9.16 13.40
C TYR A 45 -7.11 -10.31 12.41
N LEU A 46 -6.19 -10.16 11.46
CA LEU A 46 -5.74 -11.25 10.61
C LEU A 46 -4.82 -12.13 11.46
N ARG A 47 -5.18 -13.39 11.62
CA ARG A 47 -4.44 -14.40 12.40
C ARG A 47 -4.20 -15.69 11.62
N ASP A 48 -5.02 -15.95 10.60
CA ASP A 48 -4.73 -17.01 9.66
C ASP A 48 -3.43 -16.68 8.90
N GLY A 49 -2.52 -17.65 8.81
CA GLY A 49 -1.18 -17.41 8.23
C GLY A 49 -1.24 -16.91 6.79
N LEU A 50 -2.17 -17.40 5.97
CA LEU A 50 -2.33 -16.92 4.60
C LEU A 50 -3.00 -15.53 4.56
N ALA A 51 -3.99 -15.29 5.43
CA ALA A 51 -4.60 -13.97 5.56
C ALA A 51 -3.58 -12.90 5.98
N VAL A 52 -2.71 -13.20 6.95
CA VAL A 52 -1.63 -12.31 7.39
C VAL A 52 -0.67 -12.03 6.24
N VAL A 53 -0.20 -13.05 5.53
CA VAL A 53 0.70 -12.87 4.36
C VAL A 53 0.07 -11.97 3.31
N LEU A 54 -1.21 -12.17 2.97
CA LEU A 54 -1.90 -11.33 2.00
C LEU A 54 -2.08 -9.89 2.50
N GLY A 55 -2.36 -9.69 3.80
CA GLY A 55 -2.43 -8.37 4.42
C GLY A 55 -1.09 -7.63 4.32
N VAL A 56 0.01 -8.30 4.68
CA VAL A 56 1.38 -7.77 4.61
C VAL A 56 1.75 -7.41 3.17
N VAL A 57 1.54 -8.34 2.22
CA VAL A 57 1.80 -8.09 0.79
C VAL A 57 0.98 -6.91 0.29
N GLY A 58 -0.30 -6.83 0.68
CA GLY A 58 -1.17 -5.73 0.31
C GLY A 58 -0.67 -4.38 0.83
N ALA A 59 -0.30 -4.30 2.10
CA ALA A 59 0.24 -3.08 2.71
C ALA A 59 1.59 -2.67 2.10
N LEU A 60 2.53 -3.60 1.89
CA LEU A 60 3.80 -3.32 1.21
C LEU A 60 3.59 -2.82 -0.21
N THR A 61 2.67 -3.43 -0.96
CA THR A 61 2.35 -3.01 -2.33
C THR A 61 1.74 -1.60 -2.36
N GLY A 62 0.89 -1.27 -1.38
CA GLY A 62 0.37 0.09 -1.19
C GLY A 62 1.48 1.10 -0.86
N GLY A 63 2.45 0.70 -0.04
CA GLY A 63 3.64 1.49 0.25
C GLY A 63 4.48 1.76 -1.00
N ILE A 64 4.72 0.73 -1.81
CA ILE A 64 5.42 0.82 -3.10
C ILE A 64 4.71 1.80 -4.05
N ALA A 65 3.38 1.78 -4.11
CA ALA A 65 2.61 2.73 -4.91
C ALA A 65 2.86 4.18 -4.44
N CYS A 66 2.87 4.43 -3.13
CA CYS A 66 3.14 5.77 -2.60
C CYS A 66 4.57 6.23 -2.93
N PHE A 67 5.56 5.34 -2.80
CA PHE A 67 6.94 5.66 -3.16
C PHE A 67 7.14 5.84 -4.66
N SER A 68 6.38 5.15 -5.52
CA SER A 68 6.45 5.37 -6.96
C SER A 68 5.90 6.72 -7.37
N ALA A 69 4.83 7.20 -6.72
CA ALA A 69 4.33 8.56 -6.94
C ALA A 69 5.34 9.62 -6.47
N LEU A 70 6.02 9.37 -5.35
CA LEU A 70 7.10 10.24 -4.90
C LEU A 70 8.30 10.23 -5.86
N ALA A 71 8.65 9.07 -6.41
CA ALA A 71 9.74 8.93 -7.39
C ALA A 71 9.43 9.66 -8.71
N ASP A 72 8.19 9.58 -9.20
CA ASP A 72 7.70 10.30 -10.39
C ASP A 72 7.98 11.81 -10.28
N HIS A 73 7.76 12.39 -9.10
CA HIS A 73 8.05 13.80 -8.84
C HIS A 73 9.51 14.21 -9.12
N TYR A 74 10.45 13.34 -8.78
CA TYR A 74 11.88 13.61 -8.90
C TYR A 74 12.45 13.14 -10.25
N ASP A 75 11.69 12.36 -11.02
CA ASP A 75 12.10 11.90 -12.34
C ASP A 75 11.93 13.03 -13.38
N ARG A 76 12.99 13.35 -14.10
CA ARG A 76 12.99 14.38 -15.15
C ARG A 76 12.77 13.81 -16.55
N ARG A 77 12.62 12.49 -16.67
CA ARG A 77 12.37 11.78 -17.94
C ARG A 77 10.87 11.77 -18.26
N ASP A 78 10.54 11.62 -19.54
CA ASP A 78 9.16 11.46 -20.04
C ASP A 78 8.62 10.05 -19.76
N ASN A 79 8.42 9.73 -18.48
CA ASN A 79 7.96 8.43 -17.99
C ASN A 79 6.67 8.51 -17.16
N GLU A 80 6.00 9.66 -17.11
CA GLU A 80 4.83 9.91 -16.27
C GLU A 80 3.71 8.88 -16.48
N LYS A 81 3.48 8.50 -17.74
CA LYS A 81 2.50 7.46 -18.09
C LYS A 81 2.83 6.12 -17.40
N LYS A 82 4.11 5.73 -17.38
CA LYS A 82 4.55 4.47 -16.76
C LYS A 82 4.40 4.52 -15.25
N TYR A 83 4.76 5.63 -14.61
CA TYR A 83 4.56 5.79 -13.16
C TYR A 83 3.07 5.76 -12.80
N ARG A 84 2.22 6.41 -13.58
CA ARG A 84 0.77 6.39 -13.38
C ARG A 84 0.19 4.98 -13.54
N GLU A 85 0.59 4.25 -14.58
CA GLU A 85 0.17 2.86 -14.80
C GLU A 85 0.64 1.95 -13.66
N PHE A 86 1.91 2.07 -13.24
CA PHE A 86 2.48 1.32 -12.13
C PHE A 86 1.77 1.63 -10.81
N PHE A 87 1.53 2.91 -10.50
CA PHE A 87 0.79 3.34 -9.31
C PHE A 87 -0.61 2.70 -9.27
N VAL A 88 -1.34 2.76 -10.38
CA VAL A 88 -2.69 2.20 -10.49
C VAL A 88 -2.66 0.67 -10.34
N PHE A 89 -1.70 0.02 -10.98
CA PHE A 89 -1.49 -1.42 -10.86
C PHE A 89 -1.23 -1.83 -9.40
N CYS A 90 -0.23 -1.23 -8.75
CA CYS A 90 0.10 -1.51 -7.34
C CYS A 90 -1.08 -1.23 -6.41
N LYS A 91 -1.81 -0.13 -6.63
CA LYS A 91 -3.03 0.18 -5.86
C LYS A 91 -4.08 -0.93 -5.97
N TYR A 92 -4.35 -1.43 -7.18
CA TYR A 92 -5.32 -2.51 -7.35
C TYR A 92 -4.85 -3.84 -6.77
N VAL A 93 -3.57 -4.17 -6.90
CA VAL A 93 -2.98 -5.35 -6.25
C VAL A 93 -3.09 -5.25 -4.72
N ALA A 94 -2.80 -4.08 -4.15
CA ALA A 94 -2.93 -3.84 -2.71
C ALA A 94 -4.38 -4.04 -2.22
N ILE A 95 -5.35 -3.44 -2.92
CA ILE A 95 -6.78 -3.59 -2.59
C ILE A 95 -7.22 -5.05 -2.71
N ALA A 96 -6.84 -5.73 -3.79
CA ALA A 96 -7.19 -7.13 -4.01
C ALA A 96 -6.61 -8.02 -2.89
N ALA A 97 -5.34 -7.86 -2.55
CA ALA A 97 -4.68 -8.64 -1.51
C ALA A 97 -5.31 -8.43 -0.13
N ILE A 98 -5.57 -7.17 0.28
CA ILE A 98 -6.22 -6.86 1.56
C ILE A 98 -7.66 -7.41 1.60
N THR A 99 -8.41 -7.28 0.50
CA THR A 99 -9.77 -7.82 0.43
C THR A 99 -9.77 -9.34 0.56
N SER A 100 -8.85 -10.03 -0.15
CA SER A 100 -8.68 -11.48 -0.04
C SER A 100 -8.27 -11.90 1.36
N ALA A 101 -7.36 -11.17 2.02
CA ALA A 101 -6.97 -11.41 3.41
C ALA A 101 -8.19 -11.37 4.35
N VAL A 102 -9.00 -10.33 4.24
CA VAL A 102 -10.23 -10.18 5.03
C VAL A 102 -11.21 -11.31 4.75
N VAL A 103 -11.46 -11.64 3.49
CA VAL A 103 -12.38 -12.74 3.12
C VAL A 103 -11.91 -14.08 3.67
N LEU A 104 -10.61 -14.38 3.63
CA LEU A 104 -10.06 -15.60 4.20
C LEU A 104 -10.22 -15.62 5.72
N GLN A 105 -9.87 -14.53 6.41
CA GLN A 105 -10.01 -14.44 7.85
C GLN A 105 -11.46 -14.65 8.31
N LEU A 106 -12.42 -14.07 7.58
CA LEU A 106 -13.85 -14.22 7.87
C LEU A 106 -14.42 -15.60 7.54
N ARG A 107 -13.71 -16.41 6.74
CA ARG A 107 -14.09 -17.82 6.48
C ARG A 107 -13.48 -18.79 7.47
N ALA A 108 -12.38 -18.41 8.12
CA ALA A 108 -11.64 -19.24 9.05
C ALA A 108 -12.16 -19.14 10.50
N GLY A 109 -12.90 -18.06 10.84
CA GLY A 109 -13.56 -17.87 12.13
C GLY A 109 -15.02 -18.30 12.09
#